data_AF-A0A963DHZ6-F1
#
_entry.id   AF-A0A963DHZ6-F1
#
_cell.length_a   1.000
_cell.length_b   1.000
_cell.length_c   1.000
_cell.angle_alpha   90.00
_cell.angle_beta   90.00
_cell.angle_gamma   90.00
#
_symmetry.space_group_name_H-M   'P 1'
#
loop_
_entity.id
_entity.type
_entity.pdbx_description
1 polymer ?
#
loop_
_entity_poly.entity_id
_entity_poly.type
_entity_poly.pdbx_seq_one_letter_code
_entity_poly.pdbx_strand_id
1 'polypeptide(L)'
;MHFTSSVRGLTVGAPVEYRGIRIGQVIDIKLELDLNEVIARIPVLIEIESDRLQWIGKTPDYDNEREFKKFQKHLWNQLVAKGLRAQLKTGNLLTGALIVDLDVYPDAPSQTIHWDKSYPELPTVPTSLEEIRNVLTRILEKLQRLPLEEIGEDLRKSLASLRQTAAETEKLTRTLNTSTLPEVTATLNRLQKTLAAAEKSLQAGEKTLITAEEALAKDSPLQRETQRTLKELSAAARSFRLLMDYLERHPEALIQGKTR
;
A
#
# COMPACT_ATOMS: atom_id res chain seq x y z
N MET A 1 -12.81 -23.53 11.46
CA MET A 1 -12.19 -22.25 11.05
C MET A 1 -13.20 -21.47 10.23
N HIS A 2 -13.19 -20.13 10.24
CA HIS A 2 -14.04 -19.31 9.39
C HIS A 2 -13.19 -18.47 8.45
N PHE A 3 -13.38 -18.63 7.14
CA PHE A 3 -12.72 -17.79 6.16
C PHE A 3 -13.67 -16.70 5.69
N THR A 4 -13.20 -15.45 5.65
CA THR A 4 -13.94 -14.33 5.05
C THR A 4 -13.79 -14.31 3.53
N SER A 5 -12.76 -14.96 3.01
CA SER A 5 -12.47 -15.10 1.60
C SER A 5 -13.35 -16.15 0.94
N SER A 6 -13.44 -16.12 -0.39
CA SER A 6 -14.02 -17.25 -1.13
C SER A 6 -13.27 -18.55 -0.82
N VAL A 7 -14.02 -19.61 -0.54
CA VAL A 7 -13.49 -20.98 -0.38
C VAL A 7 -13.50 -21.76 -1.71
N ARG A 8 -13.73 -21.09 -2.84
CA ARG A 8 -13.83 -21.75 -4.15
C ARG A 8 -12.53 -22.47 -4.49
N GLY A 9 -12.63 -23.77 -4.79
CA GLY A 9 -11.49 -24.63 -5.06
C GLY A 9 -11.03 -25.43 -3.84
N LEU A 10 -11.57 -25.15 -2.65
CA LEU A 10 -11.42 -26.01 -1.48
C LEU A 10 -12.45 -27.14 -1.53
N THR A 11 -12.01 -28.37 -1.29
CA THR A 11 -12.87 -29.55 -1.28
C THR A 11 -12.66 -30.34 0.01
N VAL A 12 -13.65 -31.16 0.39
CA VAL A 12 -13.43 -32.21 1.40
C VAL A 12 -12.29 -33.12 0.94
N GLY A 13 -11.38 -33.45 1.84
CA GLY A 13 -10.13 -34.17 1.57
C GLY A 13 -8.96 -33.28 1.15
N ALA A 14 -9.16 -31.97 0.96
CA ALA A 14 -8.04 -31.05 0.71
C ALA A 14 -7.05 -31.10 1.88
N PRO A 15 -5.73 -31.10 1.62
CA PRO A 15 -4.74 -31.24 2.67
C PRO A 15 -4.74 -30.01 3.58
N VAL A 16 -4.51 -30.28 4.86
CA VAL A 16 -4.11 -29.27 5.84
C VAL A 16 -2.61 -29.41 6.00
N GLU A 17 -1.88 -28.33 5.73
CA GLU A 17 -0.43 -28.33 5.73
C GLU A 17 0.11 -27.36 6.78
N TYR A 18 1.26 -27.67 7.34
CA TYR A 18 2.07 -26.72 8.07
C TYR A 18 3.41 -26.59 7.36
N ARG A 19 3.68 -25.41 6.78
CA ARG A 19 4.90 -25.13 6.01
C ARG A 19 5.19 -26.19 4.93
N GLY A 20 4.15 -26.61 4.20
CA GLY A 20 4.24 -27.59 3.12
C GLY A 20 4.25 -29.07 3.55
N ILE A 21 4.15 -29.36 4.85
CA ILE A 21 4.01 -30.73 5.36
C ILE A 21 2.55 -30.98 5.67
N ARG A 22 1.94 -31.99 5.02
CA ARG A 22 0.57 -32.41 5.32
C ARG A 22 0.47 -32.99 6.73
N ILE A 23 -0.32 -32.31 7.57
CA ILE A 23 -0.62 -32.68 8.97
C ILE A 23 -2.09 -33.09 9.17
N GLY A 24 -2.91 -33.03 8.12
CA GLY A 24 -4.33 -33.33 8.23
C GLY A 24 -5.09 -33.11 6.94
N GLN A 25 -6.39 -32.92 7.05
CA GLN A 25 -7.29 -32.71 5.92
C GLN A 25 -8.58 -31.97 6.29
N VAL A 26 -9.20 -31.37 5.29
CA VAL A 26 -10.56 -30.82 5.39
C VAL A 26 -11.56 -31.97 5.43
N ILE A 27 -12.45 -31.98 6.42
CA ILE A 27 -13.44 -33.05 6.58
C ILE A 27 -14.87 -32.58 6.29
N ASP A 28 -15.16 -31.28 6.40
CA ASP A 28 -16.48 -30.73 6.10
C ASP A 28 -16.40 -29.24 5.72
N ILE A 29 -17.31 -28.80 4.84
CA ILE A 29 -17.47 -27.41 4.43
C ILE A 29 -18.96 -27.13 4.37
N LYS A 30 -19.44 -26.22 5.23
CA LYS A 30 -20.87 -25.87 5.31
C LYS A 30 -21.07 -24.39 5.09
N LEU A 31 -22.23 -24.03 4.54
CA LEU A 31 -22.74 -22.67 4.55
C LEU A 31 -23.68 -22.54 5.74
N GLU A 32 -23.30 -21.71 6.70
CA GLU A 32 -24.13 -21.36 7.85
C GLU A 32 -24.73 -19.98 7.62
N LEU A 33 -26.03 -19.85 7.87
CA LEU A 33 -26.75 -18.58 7.83
C LEU A 33 -27.06 -18.18 9.27
N ASP A 34 -26.38 -17.14 9.75
CA ASP A 34 -26.72 -16.53 11.03
C ASP A 34 -27.91 -15.59 10.80
N LEU A 35 -29.10 -16.01 11.25
CA LEU A 35 -30.33 -15.23 11.09
C LEU A 35 -30.43 -14.06 12.08
N ASN A 36 -29.64 -14.06 13.15
CA ASN A 36 -29.62 -12.96 14.12
C ASN A 36 -28.80 -11.79 13.58
N GLU A 37 -27.65 -12.10 12.98
CA GLU A 37 -26.76 -11.09 12.39
C GLU A 37 -27.04 -10.84 10.90
N VAL A 38 -27.81 -11.72 10.25
CA VAL A 38 -28.06 -11.73 8.79
C VAL A 38 -26.74 -11.84 8.01
N ILE A 39 -25.88 -12.76 8.45
CA ILE A 39 -24.56 -12.98 7.84
C ILE A 39 -24.43 -14.44 7.43
N ALA A 40 -23.94 -14.67 6.20
CA ALA A 40 -23.54 -15.98 5.73
C ALA A 40 -22.08 -16.25 6.11
N ARG A 41 -21.83 -17.39 6.75
CA ARG A 41 -20.49 -17.84 7.17
C ARG A 41 -20.19 -19.20 6.56
N ILE A 42 -18.91 -19.45 6.29
CA ILE A 42 -18.47 -20.72 5.73
C ILE A 42 -17.49 -21.36 6.70
N PRO A 43 -17.97 -22.12 7.70
CA PRO A 43 -17.11 -22.98 8.50
C PRO A 43 -16.46 -24.05 7.64
N VAL A 44 -15.13 -24.12 7.77
CA VAL A 44 -14.31 -25.22 7.29
C VAL A 44 -13.90 -26.02 8.51
N LEU A 45 -14.34 -27.28 8.54
CA LEU A 45 -13.96 -28.24 9.56
C LEU A 45 -12.75 -29.04 9.06
N ILE A 46 -11.75 -29.14 9.91
CA ILE A 46 -10.53 -29.87 9.61
C ILE A 46 -10.26 -30.91 10.66
N GLU A 47 -9.51 -31.93 10.27
CA GLU A 47 -8.93 -32.93 11.15
C GLU A 47 -7.41 -32.81 11.11
N ILE A 48 -6.78 -32.89 12.29
CA ILE A 48 -5.33 -32.96 12.43
C ILE A 48 -4.96 -34.40 12.77
N GLU A 49 -4.16 -35.02 11.89
CA GLU A 49 -3.69 -36.40 12.02
C GLU A 49 -2.51 -36.44 13.01
N SER A 50 -2.79 -36.81 14.26
CA SER A 50 -1.80 -36.74 15.36
C SER A 50 -0.58 -37.63 15.14
N ASP A 51 -0.74 -38.76 14.43
CA ASP A 51 0.35 -39.69 14.10
C ASP A 51 1.42 -39.08 13.18
N ARG A 52 1.10 -37.95 12.53
CA ARG A 52 2.06 -37.20 11.71
C ARG A 52 2.93 -36.24 12.50
N LEU A 53 2.66 -36.04 13.79
CA LEU A 53 3.36 -35.10 14.65
C LEU A 53 4.35 -35.84 15.55
N GLN A 54 5.64 -35.53 15.40
CA GLN A 54 6.67 -36.01 16.33
C GLN A 54 6.91 -34.96 17.42
N TRP A 55 6.76 -35.40 18.67
CA TRP A 55 6.93 -34.56 19.84
C TRP A 55 8.36 -34.65 20.37
N ILE A 56 9.03 -33.50 20.49
CA ILE A 56 10.37 -33.42 21.10
C ILE A 56 10.26 -32.68 22.44
N GLY A 57 10.71 -33.31 23.53
CA GLY A 57 10.71 -32.71 24.88
C GLY A 57 9.85 -33.49 25.88
N LYS A 58 9.46 -32.83 26.99
CA LYS A 58 8.55 -33.42 27.97
C LYS A 58 7.15 -33.51 27.38
N THR A 59 6.75 -34.71 26.96
CA THR A 59 5.38 -35.00 26.56
C THR A 59 4.57 -35.42 27.79
N PRO A 60 3.28 -35.08 27.87
CA PRO A 60 2.38 -35.64 28.88
C PRO A 60 2.26 -37.16 28.69
N ASP A 61 1.71 -37.83 29.70
CA ASP A 61 1.28 -39.21 29.58
C ASP A 61 0.13 -39.31 28.55
N TYR A 62 0.33 -40.14 27.51
CA TYR A 62 -0.67 -40.33 26.44
C TYR A 62 -1.87 -41.14 26.93
N ASP A 63 -1.71 -41.95 27.99
CA ASP A 63 -2.77 -42.79 28.53
C ASP A 63 -3.77 -41.99 29.37
N ASN A 64 -3.41 -40.77 29.78
CA ASN A 64 -4.29 -39.85 30.50
C ASN A 64 -4.91 -38.82 29.55
N GLU A 65 -6.07 -39.19 28.98
CA GLU A 65 -6.81 -38.35 28.02
C GLU A 65 -7.06 -36.91 28.52
N ARG A 66 -7.31 -36.74 29.83
CA ARG A 66 -7.59 -35.42 30.41
C ARG A 66 -6.34 -34.54 30.44
N GLU A 67 -5.18 -35.11 30.79
CA GLU A 67 -3.91 -34.39 30.78
C GLU A 67 -3.46 -34.08 29.36
N PHE A 68 -3.61 -35.03 28.44
CA PHE A 68 -3.29 -34.83 27.04
C PHE A 68 -4.10 -33.70 26.41
N LYS A 69 -5.43 -33.66 26.63
CA LYS A 69 -6.28 -32.55 26.16
C LYS A 69 -5.86 -31.19 26.71
N LYS A 70 -5.47 -31.13 27.99
CA LYS A 70 -4.97 -29.87 28.60
C LYS A 70 -3.65 -29.42 27.96
N PHE A 71 -2.72 -30.36 27.75
CA PHE A 71 -1.46 -30.08 27.08
C PHE A 71 -1.67 -29.58 25.65
N GLN A 72 -2.49 -30.28 24.85
CA GLN A 72 -2.83 -29.86 23.49
C GLN A 72 -3.43 -28.46 23.47
N LYS A 73 -4.42 -28.18 24.32
CA LYS A 73 -5.04 -26.86 24.43
C LYS A 73 -4.01 -25.77 24.75
N HIS A 74 -3.12 -26.04 25.71
CA HIS A 74 -2.06 -25.10 26.07
C HIS A 74 -1.09 -24.84 24.92
N LEU A 75 -0.66 -25.88 24.22
CA LEU A 75 0.24 -25.78 23.07
C LEU A 75 -0.38 -24.95 21.94
N TRP A 76 -1.60 -25.27 21.54
CA TRP A 76 -2.29 -24.55 20.45
C TRP A 76 -2.49 -23.07 20.81
N ASN A 77 -2.83 -22.77 22.06
CA ASN A 77 -2.90 -21.39 22.54
C ASN A 77 -1.54 -20.68 22.43
N GLN A 78 -0.43 -21.34 22.79
CA GLN A 78 0.91 -20.75 22.63
C GLN A 78 1.28 -20.52 21.17
N LEU A 79 0.96 -21.46 20.27
CA LEU A 79 1.23 -21.32 18.84
C LEU A 79 0.45 -20.14 18.25
N VAL A 80 -0.85 -20.04 18.58
CA VAL A 80 -1.70 -18.93 18.14
C VAL A 80 -1.23 -17.58 18.70
N ALA A 81 -0.80 -17.56 19.98
CA ALA A 81 -0.22 -16.38 20.60
C ALA A 81 1.11 -15.95 19.93
N LYS A 82 1.86 -16.90 19.37
CA LYS A 82 3.05 -16.64 18.55
C LYS A 82 2.74 -16.27 17.09
N GLY A 83 1.46 -16.21 16.72
CA GLY A 83 1.03 -15.78 15.38
C GLY A 83 0.58 -16.91 14.46
N LEU A 84 0.35 -18.14 14.95
CA LEU A 84 -0.19 -19.21 14.11
C LEU A 84 -1.57 -18.82 13.55
N ARG A 85 -1.72 -18.82 12.23
CA ARG A 85 -2.98 -18.56 11.53
C ARG A 85 -3.19 -19.61 10.44
N ALA A 86 -4.46 -19.89 10.17
CA ALA A 86 -4.86 -20.63 9.00
C ALA A 86 -5.10 -19.68 7.81
N GLN A 87 -4.60 -20.04 6.64
CA GLN A 87 -4.79 -19.31 5.40
C GLN A 87 -5.19 -20.30 4.29
N LEU A 88 -6.10 -19.90 3.41
CA LEU A 88 -6.30 -20.65 2.16
C LEU A 88 -5.21 -20.27 1.16
N LYS A 89 -4.50 -21.28 0.65
CA LYS A 89 -3.49 -21.12 -0.39
C LYS A 89 -3.83 -21.99 -1.59
N THR A 90 -3.38 -21.58 -2.77
CA THR A 90 -3.52 -22.39 -3.97
C THR A 90 -2.52 -23.54 -3.93
N GLY A 91 -3.00 -24.77 -3.74
CA GLY A 91 -2.15 -25.96 -3.79
C GLY A 91 -1.83 -26.41 -5.22
N ASN A 92 -2.73 -26.14 -6.17
CA ASN A 92 -2.51 -26.43 -7.58
C ASN A 92 -2.97 -25.27 -8.47
N LEU A 93 -2.00 -24.62 -9.13
CA LEU A 93 -2.24 -23.48 -10.01
C LEU A 93 -3.00 -23.83 -11.30
N LEU A 94 -2.88 -25.07 -11.78
CA LEU A 94 -3.55 -25.53 -13.00
C LEU A 94 -5.05 -25.76 -12.80
N THR A 95 -5.41 -26.34 -11.65
CA THR A 95 -6.80 -26.69 -11.34
C THR A 95 -7.49 -25.67 -10.44
N GLY A 96 -6.73 -24.77 -9.82
CA GLY A 96 -7.23 -23.84 -8.81
C GLY A 96 -7.60 -24.51 -7.49
N ALA A 97 -7.12 -25.73 -7.25
CA ALA A 97 -7.38 -26.44 -5.99
C ALA A 97 -6.72 -25.70 -4.82
N LEU A 98 -7.49 -25.49 -3.76
CA LEU A 98 -7.03 -24.84 -2.53
C LEU A 98 -6.61 -25.87 -1.48
N ILE A 99 -5.73 -25.43 -0.60
CA ILE A 99 -5.30 -26.13 0.61
C ILE A 99 -5.50 -25.23 1.82
N VAL A 100 -5.58 -25.82 3.00
CA VAL A 100 -5.51 -25.07 4.26
C VAL A 100 -4.07 -25.06 4.72
N ASP A 101 -3.43 -23.92 4.69
CA ASP A 101 -2.06 -23.74 5.17
C ASP A 101 -2.08 -23.14 6.57
N LEU A 102 -1.38 -23.78 7.51
CA LEU A 102 -1.08 -23.27 8.83
C LEU A 102 0.34 -22.72 8.84
N ASP A 103 0.49 -21.43 9.11
CA ASP A 103 1.81 -20.81 9.26
C ASP A 103 1.79 -19.74 10.35
N VAL A 104 2.98 -19.27 10.72
CA VAL A 104 3.17 -18.25 11.74
C VAL A 104 3.35 -16.90 11.07
N TYR A 105 2.45 -15.97 11.40
CA TYR A 105 2.43 -14.59 10.93
C TYR A 105 2.77 -13.66 12.11
N PRO A 106 4.04 -13.23 12.26
CA PRO A 106 4.48 -12.45 13.41
C PRO A 106 3.72 -11.13 13.61
N ASP A 107 3.29 -10.52 12.50
CA ASP A 107 2.62 -9.23 12.48
C ASP A 107 1.08 -9.34 12.53
N ALA A 108 0.53 -10.56 12.58
CA ALA A 108 -0.91 -10.75 12.65
C ALA A 108 -1.47 -10.25 13.99
N PRO A 109 -2.62 -9.55 14.01
CA PRO A 109 -3.24 -9.09 15.26
C PRO A 109 -3.47 -10.25 16.23
N SER A 110 -3.23 -10.02 17.53
CA SER A 110 -3.42 -11.05 18.55
C SER A 110 -4.86 -11.59 18.53
N GLN A 111 -5.00 -12.91 18.52
CA GLN A 111 -6.28 -13.61 18.56
C GLN A 111 -6.16 -14.83 19.47
N THR A 112 -7.29 -15.32 19.94
CA THR A 112 -7.37 -16.51 20.79
C THR A 112 -8.19 -17.60 20.12
N ILE A 113 -7.92 -18.85 20.49
CA ILE A 113 -8.78 -19.96 20.06
C ILE A 113 -10.04 -19.94 20.91
N HIS A 114 -11.20 -19.99 20.26
CA HIS A 114 -12.49 -20.12 20.92
C HIS A 114 -12.75 -21.60 21.22
N TRP A 115 -12.60 -22.00 22.49
CA TRP A 115 -12.73 -23.38 22.96
C TRP A 115 -14.12 -23.70 23.54
N ASP A 116 -15.03 -22.73 23.53
CA ASP A 116 -16.38 -22.76 24.10
C ASP A 116 -17.42 -23.41 23.17
N LYS A 117 -17.06 -23.65 21.91
CA LYS A 117 -17.89 -24.32 20.90
C LYS A 117 -17.61 -25.83 20.86
N SER A 118 -18.48 -26.58 20.18
CA SER A 118 -18.30 -28.03 19.95
C SER A 118 -16.96 -28.38 19.29
N TYR A 119 -16.42 -27.48 18.47
CA TYR A 119 -15.08 -27.58 17.88
C TYR A 119 -14.30 -26.29 18.14
N PRO A 120 -12.98 -26.37 18.43
CA PRO A 120 -12.16 -25.20 18.63
C PRO A 120 -12.00 -24.40 17.34
N GLU A 121 -12.15 -23.07 17.43
CA GLU A 121 -12.02 -22.18 16.28
C GLU A 121 -10.60 -21.63 16.17
N LEU A 122 -9.86 -22.11 15.18
CA LEU A 122 -8.53 -21.60 14.85
C LEU A 122 -8.63 -20.26 14.08
N PRO A 123 -7.88 -19.22 14.51
CA PRO A 123 -7.77 -17.95 13.81
C PRO A 123 -7.32 -18.07 12.36
N THR A 124 -7.93 -17.30 11.48
CA THR A 124 -7.62 -17.27 10.05
C THR A 124 -7.08 -15.91 9.60
N VAL A 125 -6.37 -15.89 8.47
CA VAL A 125 -6.03 -14.68 7.74
C VAL A 125 -6.55 -14.76 6.29
N PRO A 126 -6.83 -13.60 5.64
CA PRO A 126 -7.22 -13.56 4.24
C PRO A 126 -6.16 -14.19 3.33
N THR A 127 -6.55 -14.60 2.13
CA THR A 127 -5.60 -15.10 1.12
C THR A 127 -4.67 -13.98 0.60
N SER A 128 -3.46 -14.32 0.17
CA SER A 128 -2.49 -13.33 -0.34
C SER A 128 -3.01 -12.54 -1.56
N LEU A 129 -3.77 -13.18 -2.46
CA LEU A 129 -4.33 -12.51 -3.63
C LEU A 129 -5.39 -11.48 -3.23
N GLU A 130 -6.22 -11.81 -2.26
CA GLU A 130 -7.23 -10.89 -1.74
C GLU A 130 -6.59 -9.73 -0.99
N GLU A 131 -5.51 -9.98 -0.23
CA GLU A 131 -4.74 -8.93 0.41
C GLU A 131 -4.18 -7.93 -0.61
N ILE A 132 -3.61 -8.41 -1.72
CA ILE A 132 -3.15 -7.55 -2.83
C ILE A 132 -4.32 -6.75 -3.41
N ARG A 133 -5.46 -7.38 -3.68
CA ARG A 133 -6.66 -6.68 -4.20
C ARG A 133 -7.11 -5.57 -3.24
N ASN A 134 -7.13 -5.85 -1.95
CA ASN A 134 -7.54 -4.89 -0.92
C ASN A 134 -6.55 -3.74 -0.81
N VAL A 135 -5.24 -4.01 -0.91
CA VAL A 135 -4.20 -2.97 -0.98
C VAL A 135 -4.39 -2.10 -2.23
N LEU A 136 -4.58 -2.68 -3.41
CA LEU A 136 -4.80 -1.95 -4.65
C LEU A 136 -6.05 -1.07 -4.59
N THR A 137 -7.16 -1.61 -4.09
CA THR A 137 -8.42 -0.85 -3.92
C THR A 137 -8.21 0.36 -3.01
N ARG A 138 -7.54 0.18 -1.87
CA ARG A 138 -7.21 1.28 -0.95
C ARG A 138 -6.31 2.34 -1.60
N ILE A 139 -5.37 1.95 -2.45
CA ILE A 139 -4.53 2.89 -3.19
C ILE A 139 -5.37 3.69 -4.19
N LEU A 140 -6.24 3.02 -4.95
CA LEU A 140 -7.12 3.68 -5.92
C LEU A 140 -8.08 4.65 -5.23
N GLU A 141 -8.69 4.26 -4.10
CA GLU A 141 -9.54 5.14 -3.30
C GLU A 141 -8.78 6.36 -2.76
N LYS A 142 -7.55 6.16 -2.28
CA LYS A 142 -6.70 7.28 -1.84
C LYS A 142 -6.32 8.20 -3.00
N LEU A 143 -6.07 7.64 -4.18
CA LEU A 143 -5.73 8.40 -5.39
C LEU A 143 -6.92 9.24 -5.86
N GLN A 144 -8.13 8.69 -5.86
CA GLN A 144 -9.37 9.40 -6.20
C GLN A 144 -9.70 10.56 -5.23
N ARG A 145 -9.21 10.49 -3.99
CA ARG A 145 -9.41 11.53 -2.97
C ARG A 145 -8.33 12.61 -2.99
N LEU A 146 -7.33 12.53 -3.87
CA LEU A 146 -6.37 13.62 -4.01
C LEU A 146 -7.07 14.83 -4.64
N PRO A 147 -7.07 16.00 -4.00
CA PRO A 147 -7.68 17.21 -4.57
C PRO A 147 -6.75 17.81 -5.62
N LEU A 148 -6.66 17.17 -6.78
CA LEU A 148 -5.78 17.61 -7.87
C LEU A 148 -6.13 19.02 -8.35
N GLU A 149 -7.40 19.39 -8.27
CA GLU A 149 -7.92 20.72 -8.58
C GLU A 149 -7.39 21.78 -7.61
N GLU A 150 -7.43 21.52 -6.29
CA GLU A 150 -6.92 22.44 -5.27
C GLU A 150 -5.40 22.60 -5.41
N ILE A 151 -4.67 21.50 -5.63
CA ILE A 151 -3.22 21.53 -5.90
C ILE A 151 -2.92 22.37 -7.14
N GLY A 152 -3.69 22.21 -8.21
CA GLY A 152 -3.56 23.00 -9.43
C GLY A 152 -3.85 24.48 -9.20
N GLU A 153 -4.88 24.81 -8.42
CA GLU A 153 -5.24 26.18 -8.06
C GLU A 153 -4.17 26.88 -7.23
N ASP A 154 -3.66 26.21 -6.19
CA ASP A 154 -2.60 26.73 -5.32
C ASP A 154 -1.28 26.93 -6.06
N LEU A 155 -0.95 26.03 -6.99
CA LEU A 155 0.20 26.19 -7.88
C LEU A 155 0.01 27.40 -8.82
N ARG A 156 -1.18 27.59 -9.40
CA ARG A 156 -1.49 28.77 -10.22
C ARG A 156 -1.37 30.06 -9.43
N LYS A 157 -1.90 30.11 -8.20
CA LYS A 157 -1.77 31.27 -7.29
C LYS A 157 -0.31 31.56 -6.96
N SER A 158 0.46 30.53 -6.63
CA SER A 158 1.89 30.68 -6.31
C SER A 158 2.69 31.22 -7.49
N LEU A 159 2.42 30.73 -8.71
CA LEU A 159 3.05 31.22 -9.94
C LEU A 159 2.64 32.67 -10.24
N ALA A 160 1.39 33.04 -9.99
CA ALA A 160 0.93 34.42 -10.13
C ALA A 160 1.67 35.37 -9.17
N SER A 161 1.82 34.99 -7.90
CA SER A 161 2.60 35.75 -6.91
C SER A 161 4.06 35.91 -7.33
N LEU A 162 4.70 34.82 -7.78
CA LEU A 162 6.08 34.87 -8.26
C LEU A 162 6.27 35.80 -9.46
N ARG A 163 5.30 35.84 -10.38
CA ARG A 163 5.32 36.81 -11.49
C ARG A 163 5.25 38.24 -11.01
N GLN A 164 4.36 38.51 -10.06
CA GLN A 164 4.18 39.84 -9.51
C GLN A 164 5.47 40.31 -8.83
N THR A 165 6.08 39.47 -7.99
CA THR A 165 7.37 39.77 -7.37
C THR A 165 8.47 40.01 -8.41
N ALA A 166 8.54 39.20 -9.47
CA ALA A 166 9.52 39.40 -10.54
C ALA A 166 9.33 40.73 -11.29
N ALA A 167 8.08 41.11 -11.57
CA ALA A 167 7.75 42.38 -12.23
C ALA A 167 8.04 43.60 -11.35
N GLU A 168 7.76 43.52 -10.04
CA GLU A 168 8.09 44.57 -9.07
C GLU A 168 9.60 44.72 -8.91
N THR A 169 10.34 43.60 -8.88
CA THR A 169 11.81 43.59 -8.85
C THR A 169 12.39 44.22 -10.12
N GLU A 170 11.84 43.90 -11.30
CA GLU A 170 12.24 44.50 -12.58
C GLU A 170 12.03 46.02 -12.59
N LYS A 171 10.89 46.50 -12.05
CA LYS A 171 10.64 47.95 -11.90
C LYS A 171 11.66 48.59 -10.97
N LEU A 172 11.95 47.98 -9.82
CA LEU A 172 12.90 48.49 -8.84
C LEU A 172 14.31 48.63 -9.46
N THR A 173 14.75 47.62 -10.22
CA THR A 173 16.03 47.65 -10.94
C THR A 173 16.11 48.70 -12.04
N ARG A 174 14.98 49.10 -12.66
CA ARG A 174 14.97 50.19 -13.65
C ARG A 174 15.06 51.57 -13.00
N THR A 175 14.52 51.75 -11.79
CA THR A 175 14.57 53.00 -11.04
C THR A 175 15.89 53.22 -10.31
N LEU A 176 16.59 52.13 -9.92
CA LEU A 176 17.91 52.20 -9.30
C LEU A 176 18.98 52.24 -10.38
N ASN A 177 19.33 53.44 -10.82
CA ASN A 177 20.33 53.78 -11.85
C ASN A 177 21.79 53.54 -11.36
N THR A 178 22.05 52.46 -10.64
CA THR A 178 23.35 52.19 -10.02
C THR A 178 23.76 50.76 -10.34
N SER A 179 24.73 50.62 -11.25
CA SER A 179 25.75 49.58 -11.52
C SER A 179 25.73 48.19 -10.84
N THR A 180 24.65 47.73 -10.22
CA THR A 180 24.53 46.41 -9.63
C THR A 180 23.96 45.41 -10.63
N LEU A 181 24.90 44.67 -11.21
CA LEU A 181 24.83 43.21 -11.40
C LEU A 181 23.99 42.71 -12.59
N PRO A 182 24.61 42.51 -13.77
CA PRO A 182 24.11 41.59 -14.82
C PRO A 182 23.63 40.22 -14.29
N GLU A 183 24.06 39.80 -13.10
CA GLU A 183 23.59 38.61 -12.40
C GLU A 183 22.12 38.68 -11.93
N VAL A 184 21.60 39.86 -11.57
CA VAL A 184 20.18 40.05 -11.23
C VAL A 184 19.32 39.90 -12.48
N THR A 185 19.72 40.54 -13.59
CA THR A 185 19.04 40.41 -14.89
C THR A 185 19.09 38.97 -15.41
N ALA A 186 20.22 38.28 -15.23
CA ALA A 186 20.34 36.86 -15.59
C ALA A 186 19.46 35.96 -14.72
N THR A 187 19.33 36.26 -13.43
CA THR A 187 18.48 35.50 -12.50
C THR A 187 17.00 35.72 -12.80
N LEU A 188 16.57 36.95 -13.07
CA LEU A 188 15.20 37.27 -13.50
C LEU A 188 14.85 36.56 -14.81
N ASN A 189 15.76 36.56 -15.79
CA ASN A 189 15.57 35.81 -17.05
C ASN A 189 15.46 34.30 -16.83
N ARG A 190 16.24 33.72 -15.90
CA ARG A 190 16.13 32.30 -15.54
C ARG A 190 14.81 32.00 -14.83
N LEU A 191 14.38 32.86 -13.91
CA LEU A 191 13.08 32.74 -13.24
C LEU A 191 11.93 32.82 -14.24
N GLN A 192 11.94 33.77 -15.17
CA GLN A 192 10.95 33.85 -16.25
C GLN A 192 10.89 32.55 -17.07
N LYS A 193 12.05 32.01 -17.48
CA LYS A 193 12.11 30.75 -18.23
C LYS A 193 11.59 29.56 -17.41
N THR A 194 11.93 29.49 -16.13
CA THR A 194 11.45 28.42 -15.23
C THR A 194 9.95 28.53 -14.99
N LEU A 195 9.42 29.74 -14.80
CA LEU A 195 7.97 29.96 -14.68
C LEU A 195 7.25 29.55 -15.97
N ALA A 196 7.75 29.96 -17.13
CA ALA A 196 7.16 29.56 -18.41
C ALA A 196 7.18 28.04 -18.62
N ALA A 197 8.24 27.34 -18.18
CA ALA A 197 8.31 25.89 -18.22
C ALA A 197 7.35 25.22 -17.23
N ALA A 198 7.20 25.76 -16.01
CA ALA A 198 6.28 25.27 -15.00
C ALA A 198 4.82 25.40 -15.46
N GLU A 199 4.46 26.54 -16.05
CA GLU A 199 3.13 26.73 -16.62
C GLU A 199 2.82 25.79 -17.77
N LYS A 200 3.79 25.61 -18.67
CA LYS A 200 3.64 24.69 -19.78
C LYS A 200 3.46 23.24 -19.29
N SER A 201 4.14 22.88 -18.21
CA SER A 201 3.97 21.58 -17.54
C SER A 201 2.60 21.45 -16.87
N LEU A 202 2.10 22.52 -16.24
CA LEU A 202 0.76 22.54 -15.65
C LEU A 202 -0.34 22.43 -16.71
N GLN A 203 -0.23 23.18 -17.80
CA GLN A 203 -1.16 23.08 -18.93
C GLN A 203 -1.12 21.70 -19.60
N ALA A 204 0.07 21.10 -19.73
CA ALA A 204 0.20 19.73 -20.23
C ALA A 204 -0.42 18.70 -19.26
N GLY A 205 -0.25 18.90 -17.95
CA GLY A 205 -0.88 18.09 -16.91
C GLY A 205 -2.40 18.18 -16.93
N GLU A 206 -2.96 19.40 -17.01
CA GLU A 206 -4.39 19.66 -17.12
C GLU A 206 -4.97 19.02 -18.39
N LYS A 207 -4.30 19.17 -19.54
CA LYS A 207 -4.66 18.45 -20.78
C LYS A 207 -4.60 16.94 -20.62
N THR A 208 -3.61 16.42 -19.90
CA THR A 208 -3.46 14.97 -19.65
C THR A 208 -4.60 14.45 -18.78
N LEU A 209 -5.07 15.22 -17.80
CA LEU A 209 -6.23 14.86 -16.97
C LEU A 209 -7.53 14.87 -17.78
N ILE A 210 -7.74 15.89 -18.61
CA ILE A 210 -8.89 15.97 -19.52
C ILE A 210 -8.86 14.81 -20.54
N THR A 211 -7.71 14.54 -21.14
CA THR A 211 -7.56 13.39 -22.05
C THR A 211 -7.57 12.05 -21.35
N ALA A 212 -7.25 11.96 -20.05
CA ALA A 212 -7.40 10.72 -19.28
C ALA A 212 -8.87 10.45 -18.93
N GLU A 213 -9.65 11.49 -18.63
CA GLU A 213 -11.12 11.39 -18.53
C GLU A 213 -11.73 10.95 -19.87
N GLU A 214 -11.25 11.49 -20.99
CA GLU A 214 -11.68 11.10 -22.33
C GLU A 214 -11.15 9.71 -22.76
N ALA A 215 -9.93 9.33 -22.37
CA ALA A 215 -9.28 8.06 -22.76
C ALA A 215 -9.75 6.85 -21.95
N LEU A 216 -10.58 7.04 -20.92
CA LEU A 216 -11.44 5.96 -20.42
C LEU A 216 -12.42 5.47 -21.50
N ALA A 217 -12.54 6.17 -22.64
CA ALA A 217 -12.96 5.64 -23.92
C ALA A 217 -11.74 5.27 -24.81
N LYS A 218 -11.18 4.08 -24.57
CA LYS A 218 -10.29 3.25 -25.43
C LYS A 218 -9.25 3.95 -26.35
N ASP A 219 -7.98 3.64 -26.02
CA ASP A 219 -6.77 3.60 -26.86
C ASP A 219 -6.16 4.92 -27.38
N SER A 220 -5.26 5.56 -26.60
CA SER A 220 -4.28 6.54 -27.16
C SER A 220 -3.12 6.97 -26.24
N PRO A 221 -2.14 7.80 -26.68
CA PRO A 221 -0.69 7.64 -26.56
C PRO A 221 -0.09 8.30 -25.30
N LEU A 222 -0.70 8.03 -24.13
CA LEU A 222 -0.42 8.64 -22.82
C LEU A 222 1.06 8.54 -22.39
N GLN A 223 1.74 7.43 -22.72
CA GLN A 223 3.09 7.14 -22.23
C GLN A 223 4.16 8.16 -22.66
N ARG A 224 4.07 8.73 -23.86
CA ARG A 224 5.10 9.65 -24.38
C ARG A 224 5.00 11.04 -23.77
N GLU A 225 3.77 11.51 -23.52
CA GLU A 225 3.52 12.80 -22.89
C GLU A 225 3.97 12.77 -21.42
N THR A 226 3.61 11.71 -20.67
CA THR A 226 3.98 11.57 -19.25
C THR A 226 5.50 11.51 -19.04
N GLN A 227 6.24 10.78 -19.89
CA GLN A 227 7.71 10.73 -19.80
C GLN A 227 8.35 12.11 -20.01
N ARG A 228 7.79 12.93 -20.89
CA ARG A 228 8.28 14.29 -21.15
C ARG A 228 8.03 15.21 -19.96
N THR A 229 6.83 15.18 -19.39
CA THR A 229 6.45 15.98 -18.23
C THR A 229 7.28 15.63 -16.99
N LEU A 230 7.47 14.34 -16.71
CA LEU A 230 8.29 13.88 -15.58
C LEU A 230 9.75 14.33 -15.70
N LYS A 231 10.29 14.34 -16.92
CA LYS A 231 11.66 14.80 -17.19
C LYS A 231 11.81 16.32 -16.96
N GLU A 232 10.83 17.11 -17.40
CA GLU A 232 10.81 18.57 -17.21
C GLU A 232 10.62 18.94 -15.71
N LEU A 233 9.72 18.25 -15.01
CA LEU A 233 9.52 18.43 -13.57
C LEU A 233 10.76 18.07 -12.74
N SER A 234 11.43 16.95 -13.07
CA SER A 234 12.69 16.56 -12.43
C SER A 234 13.81 17.58 -12.65
N ALA A 235 13.84 18.23 -13.81
CA ALA A 235 14.80 19.30 -14.07
C ALA A 235 14.49 20.54 -13.22
N ALA A 236 13.22 20.95 -13.13
CA ALA A 236 12.79 22.09 -12.31
C ALA A 236 13.06 21.86 -10.81
N ALA A 237 12.72 20.69 -10.28
CA ALA A 237 12.98 20.33 -8.88
C ALA A 237 14.48 20.37 -8.53
N ARG A 238 15.35 19.92 -9.46
CA ARG A 238 16.80 20.02 -9.29
C ARG A 238 17.28 21.46 -9.25
N SER A 239 16.75 22.34 -10.11
CA SER A 239 17.09 23.76 -10.10
C SER A 239 16.62 24.46 -8.82
N PHE A 240 15.44 24.12 -8.29
CA PHE A 240 14.94 24.65 -7.03
C PHE A 240 15.80 24.21 -5.83
N ARG A 241 16.19 22.93 -5.77
CA ARG A 241 17.08 22.44 -4.72
C ARG A 241 18.45 23.12 -4.75
N LEU A 242 19.01 23.33 -5.94
CA LEU A 242 20.28 24.07 -6.07
C LEU A 242 20.18 25.53 -5.60
N LEU A 243 19.01 26.15 -5.76
CA LEU A 243 18.73 27.48 -5.23
C LEU A 243 18.60 27.45 -3.70
N MET A 244 17.87 26.48 -3.15
CA MET A 244 17.71 26.32 -1.69
C MET A 244 19.05 26.04 -1.00
N ASP A 245 19.86 25.11 -1.53
CA ASP A 245 21.20 24.82 -1.01
C ASP A 245 22.10 26.07 -1.06
N TYR A 246 21.93 26.93 -2.06
CA TYR A 246 22.70 28.17 -2.18
C TYR A 246 22.24 29.25 -1.20
N LEU A 247 20.93 29.40 -1.01
CA LEU A 247 20.33 30.33 -0.06
C LEU A 247 20.60 29.92 1.40
N GLU A 248 20.64 28.62 1.68
CA GLU A 248 20.97 28.08 3.00
C GLU A 248 22.45 28.33 3.36
N ARG A 249 23.35 28.30 2.36
CA ARG A 249 24.78 28.56 2.56
C ARG A 249 25.15 30.04 2.54
N HIS A 250 24.33 30.88 1.92
CA HIS A 250 24.59 32.31 1.77
C HIS A 250 23.32 33.13 2.03
N PRO A 251 22.89 33.27 3.30
CA PRO A 251 21.68 34.01 3.67
C PRO A 251 21.79 35.51 3.30
N GLU A 252 23.00 36.07 3.27
CA GLU A 252 23.26 37.44 2.78
C GLU A 252 22.90 37.65 1.29
N ALA A 253 22.85 36.58 0.48
CA ALA A 253 22.53 36.67 -0.95
C ALA A 253 21.06 37.09 -1.21
N LEU A 254 20.17 36.98 -0.21
CA LEU A 254 18.79 37.48 -0.27
C LEU A 254 18.70 39.01 -0.30
N ILE A 255 19.69 39.69 0.31
CA ILE A 255 19.66 41.15 0.49
C ILE A 255 20.70 41.85 -0.40
N GLN A 256 21.86 41.22 -0.63
CA GLN A 256 22.98 41.84 -1.36
C GLN A 256 23.18 41.30 -2.79
N GLY A 257 22.49 40.22 -3.16
CA GLY A 257 22.77 39.46 -4.38
C GLY A 257 24.05 38.63 -4.26
N LYS A 258 24.23 37.68 -5.19
CA LYS A 258 25.35 36.74 -5.19
C LYS A 258 26.69 37.49 -5.33
N THR A 259 27.51 37.49 -4.28
CA THR A 259 28.91 37.95 -4.34
C THR A 259 29.72 36.94 -5.15
N ARG A 260 30.49 37.46 -6.13
CA ARG A 260 31.34 36.67 -7.03
C ARG A 260 32.46 35.94 -6.32
#